data_AF-A0A4Y7S2N1-F1
#
_entry.id   AF-A0A4Y7S2N1-F1
#
_cell.length_a   1.000
_cell.length_b   1.000
_cell.length_c   1.000
_cell.angle_alpha   90.00
_cell.angle_beta   90.00
_cell.angle_gamma   90.00
#
_symmetry.space_group_name_H-M   'P 1'
#
loop_
_entity.id
_entity.type
_entity.pdbx_description
1 polymer ?
#
loop_
_entity_poly.entity_id
_entity_poly.type
_entity_poly.pdbx_seq_one_letter_code
_entity_poly.pdbx_strand_id
1 'polypeptide(L)'
;PGFPSPEWNNIIRGHPVNLDVVLSSLHHVHPAKENIARLGDHDISFPQVKSAKRVQMAADWAAAWHLTARAYTFIFEWREQEIREYGDYVERMFASRVAGAAPRIILLDKAIQNFVAGGQTVLLNNFAHFSHINDAILLPKGVENRGADREQCGTSKGKRAFSACDKFNHQSGCSAADGKC
;
A
#
# COMPACT_ATOMS: atom_id res chain seq x y z
N PRO A 1 6.75 -24.93 -6.43
CA PRO A 1 7.55 -23.69 -6.35
C PRO A 1 7.85 -23.35 -4.88
N GLY A 2 9.07 -22.91 -4.56
CA GLY A 2 9.37 -22.35 -3.24
C GLY A 2 8.61 -21.04 -3.07
N PHE A 3 7.48 -21.08 -2.39
CA PHE A 3 6.62 -19.93 -2.13
C PHE A 3 6.13 -20.01 -0.68
N PRO A 4 6.01 -18.88 0.03
CA PRO A 4 5.71 -18.90 1.46
C PRO A 4 4.35 -19.56 1.76
N SER A 5 4.33 -20.53 2.67
CA SER A 5 3.11 -21.20 3.13
C SER A 5 1.96 -20.26 3.57
N PRO A 6 2.18 -19.13 4.29
CA PRO A 6 1.07 -18.23 4.59
C PRO A 6 0.49 -17.57 3.33
N GLU A 7 1.33 -17.29 2.33
CA GLU A 7 0.88 -16.64 1.09
C GLU A 7 0.16 -17.61 0.16
N TRP A 8 0.48 -18.91 0.20
CA TRP A 8 -0.35 -19.92 -0.47
C TRP A 8 -1.80 -19.88 0.03
N ASN A 9 -2.00 -19.75 1.34
CA ASN A 9 -3.34 -19.63 1.91
C ASN A 9 -4.05 -18.36 1.44
N ASN A 10 -3.33 -17.25 1.29
CA ASN A 10 -3.90 -16.01 0.77
C ASN A 10 -4.36 -16.17 -0.69
N ILE A 11 -3.52 -16.76 -1.55
CA ILE A 11 -3.88 -17.06 -2.95
C ILE A 11 -5.15 -17.91 -3.02
N ILE A 12 -5.19 -19.03 -2.28
CA ILE A 12 -6.32 -19.97 -2.31
C ILE A 12 -7.62 -19.33 -1.81
N ARG A 13 -7.53 -18.46 -0.79
CA ARG A 13 -8.69 -17.75 -0.22
C ARG A 13 -9.09 -16.51 -1.01
N GLY A 14 -8.33 -16.13 -2.05
CA GLY A 14 -8.54 -14.89 -2.79
C GLY A 14 -8.23 -13.63 -1.97
N HIS A 15 -7.40 -13.74 -0.93
CA HIS A 15 -6.89 -12.61 -0.17
C HIS A 15 -5.66 -12.00 -0.87
N PRO A 16 -5.33 -10.73 -0.57
CA PRO A 16 -4.12 -10.10 -1.10
C PRO A 16 -2.87 -10.82 -0.62
N VAL A 17 -1.90 -10.97 -1.51
CA VAL A 17 -0.61 -11.54 -1.16
C VAL A 17 0.28 -10.47 -0.53
N ASN A 18 0.95 -10.81 0.57
CA ASN A 18 1.93 -9.92 1.16
C ASN A 18 3.27 -10.01 0.42
N LEU A 19 3.52 -9.06 -0.49
CA LEU A 19 4.75 -9.00 -1.26
C LEU A 19 6.02 -8.80 -0.40
N ASP A 20 5.91 -8.25 0.82
CA ASP A 20 7.06 -8.13 1.73
C ASP A 20 7.53 -9.52 2.22
N VAL A 21 6.57 -10.42 2.47
CA VAL A 21 6.82 -11.82 2.82
C VAL A 21 7.42 -12.58 1.63
N VAL A 22 6.85 -12.39 0.43
CA VAL A 22 7.36 -13.02 -0.79
C VAL A 22 8.79 -12.55 -1.11
N LEU A 23 9.05 -11.24 -1.04
CA LEU A 23 10.39 -10.67 -1.25
C LEU A 23 11.42 -11.21 -0.25
N SER A 24 11.02 -11.30 1.02
CA SER A 24 11.86 -11.89 2.07
C SER A 24 12.19 -13.34 1.76
N SER A 25 11.26 -14.07 1.14
CA SER A 25 11.44 -15.48 0.83
C SER A 25 12.40 -15.78 -0.30
N LEU A 26 12.56 -14.86 -1.25
CA LEU A 26 13.50 -14.99 -2.37
C LEU A 26 14.96 -15.16 -1.93
N HIS A 27 15.28 -14.75 -0.71
CA HIS A 27 16.64 -14.72 -0.17
C HIS A 27 16.87 -15.75 0.95
N HIS A 28 15.91 -16.66 1.21
CA HIS A 28 16.12 -17.72 2.19
C HIS A 28 17.12 -18.77 1.68
N VAL A 29 18.33 -18.74 2.23
CA VAL A 29 19.32 -19.82 2.13
C VAL A 29 19.00 -20.97 3.10
N HIS A 30 18.15 -20.71 4.10
CA HIS A 30 17.76 -21.68 5.14
C HIS A 30 16.23 -21.67 5.39
N PRO A 31 15.63 -22.81 5.77
CA PRO A 31 14.21 -22.87 6.10
C PRO A 31 13.86 -21.95 7.28
N ALA A 32 12.68 -21.32 7.21
CA ALA A 32 12.21 -20.39 8.23
C ALA A 32 12.10 -21.09 9.60
N LYS A 33 12.60 -20.46 10.66
CA LYS A 33 12.48 -20.97 12.03
C LYS A 33 11.04 -20.81 12.51
N GLU A 34 10.42 -21.92 12.90
CA GLU A 34 9.14 -21.92 13.62
C GLU A 34 9.36 -21.46 15.07
N ASN A 35 8.49 -20.58 15.58
CA ASN A 35 8.45 -20.31 17.01
C ASN A 35 7.55 -21.35 17.66
N ILE A 36 8.16 -22.33 18.31
CA ILE A 36 7.45 -23.32 19.12
C ILE A 36 7.13 -22.65 20.46
N ALA A 37 5.85 -22.42 20.74
CA ALA A 37 5.35 -22.01 22.04
C ALA A 37 4.75 -23.23 22.73
N ARG A 38 5.15 -23.49 23.99
CA ARG A 38 4.57 -24.57 24.79
C ARG A 38 3.33 -24.11 25.53
N LEU A 39 2.22 -24.81 25.34
CA LEU A 39 1.01 -24.68 26.16
C LEU A 39 0.80 -26.00 26.93
N GLY A 40 1.24 -26.04 28.19
CA GLY A 40 1.25 -27.27 28.97
C GLY A 40 2.20 -28.32 28.38
N ASP A 41 1.68 -29.51 28.09
CA ASP A 41 2.41 -30.61 27.46
C ASP A 41 2.35 -30.61 25.93
N HIS A 42 1.72 -29.59 25.31
CA HIS A 42 1.56 -29.53 23.87
C HIS A 42 2.35 -28.36 23.29
N ASP A 43 3.08 -28.66 22.22
CA ASP A 43 3.82 -27.69 21.43
C ASP A 43 2.89 -27.08 20.38
N ILE A 44 2.79 -25.75 20.39
CA ILE A 44 2.07 -24.98 19.37
C ILE A 44 3.15 -24.27 18.54
N SER A 45 3.34 -24.71 17.29
CA SER A 45 4.23 -24.00 16.38
C SER A 45 3.49 -22.84 15.69
N PHE A 46 4.04 -21.64 15.82
CA PHE A 46 3.63 -20.48 15.06
C PHE A 46 4.68 -20.20 13.97
N PRO A 47 4.32 -20.26 12.69
CA PRO A 47 5.20 -19.78 11.63
C PRO A 47 5.34 -18.26 11.79
N GLN A 48 6.48 -17.80 12.32
CA GLN A 48 6.82 -16.39 12.29
C GLN A 48 7.47 -16.06 10.97
N VAL A 49 6.68 -15.48 10.07
CA VAL A 49 7.21 -14.82 8.88
C VAL A 49 7.18 -13.32 9.13
N LYS A 50 8.04 -12.83 10.04
CA LYS A 50 8.38 -11.41 10.03
C LYS A 50 9.22 -11.17 8.78
N SER A 51 8.65 -10.49 7.79
CA SER A 51 9.36 -10.13 6.56
C SER A 51 10.58 -9.29 6.90
N ALA A 52 11.78 -9.84 6.75
CA ALA A 52 13.03 -9.12 7.00
C ALA A 52 13.27 -8.02 5.96
N LYS A 53 12.74 -8.19 4.75
CA LYS A 53 12.77 -7.20 3.67
C LYS A 53 11.39 -6.62 3.43
N ARG A 54 11.36 -5.34 3.05
CA ARG A 54 10.17 -4.61 2.64
C ARG A 54 10.33 -4.16 1.21
N VAL A 55 9.27 -4.28 0.42
CA VAL A 55 9.19 -3.75 -0.94
C VAL A 55 9.23 -2.23 -0.86
N GLN A 56 10.27 -1.62 -1.41
CA GLN A 56 10.45 -0.16 -1.37
C GLN A 56 10.60 0.46 -2.77
N MET A 57 11.03 -0.32 -3.75
CA MET A 57 11.24 0.14 -5.13
C MET A 57 10.60 -0.78 -6.17
N ALA A 58 10.58 -0.32 -7.42
CA ALA A 58 10.04 -1.06 -8.56
C ALA A 58 10.69 -2.45 -8.72
N ALA A 59 12.01 -2.54 -8.55
CA ALA A 59 12.74 -3.80 -8.68
C ALA A 59 12.35 -4.83 -7.60
N ASP A 60 12.19 -4.40 -6.35
CA ASP A 60 11.70 -5.25 -5.25
C ASP A 60 10.30 -5.76 -5.56
N TRP A 61 9.43 -4.86 -6.01
CA TRP A 61 8.06 -5.17 -6.35
C TRP A 61 7.99 -6.18 -7.49
N ALA A 62 8.73 -5.95 -8.58
CA ALA A 62 8.76 -6.83 -9.74
C ALA A 62 9.26 -8.23 -9.36
N ALA A 63 10.34 -8.33 -8.58
CA ALA A 63 10.87 -9.62 -8.12
C ALA A 63 9.83 -10.40 -7.27
N ALA A 64 9.17 -9.73 -6.33
CA ALA A 64 8.13 -10.33 -5.50
C ALA A 64 6.87 -10.68 -6.32
N TRP A 65 6.46 -9.81 -7.24
CA TRP A 65 5.29 -9.99 -8.08
C TRP A 65 5.48 -11.12 -9.08
N HIS A 66 6.63 -11.24 -9.75
CA HIS A 66 6.88 -12.34 -10.70
C HIS A 66 6.81 -13.71 -10.03
N LEU A 67 7.32 -13.84 -8.80
CA LEU A 67 7.17 -15.07 -8.03
C LEU A 67 5.70 -15.32 -7.62
N THR A 68 4.99 -14.26 -7.21
CA THR A 68 3.56 -14.31 -6.87
C THR A 68 2.71 -14.70 -8.08
N ALA A 69 2.98 -14.14 -9.25
CA ALA A 69 2.30 -14.43 -10.51
C ALA A 69 2.45 -15.91 -10.89
N ARG A 70 3.67 -16.46 -10.80
CA ARG A 70 3.91 -17.90 -11.00
C ARG A 70 3.15 -18.78 -10.01
N ALA A 71 2.97 -18.32 -8.77
CA ALA A 71 2.19 -19.05 -7.77
C ALA A 71 0.69 -18.99 -8.09
N TYR A 72 0.16 -17.84 -8.50
CA TYR A 72 -1.22 -17.71 -8.98
C TYR A 72 -1.49 -18.60 -10.19
N THR A 73 -0.66 -18.56 -11.23
CA THR A 73 -0.87 -19.34 -12.45
C THR A 73 -0.69 -20.84 -12.25
N PHE A 74 0.10 -21.24 -11.24
CA PHE A 74 0.21 -22.65 -10.86
C PHE A 74 -1.09 -23.23 -10.29
N ILE A 75 -1.88 -22.45 -9.54
CA ILE A 75 -3.16 -22.91 -8.96
C ILE A 75 -4.34 -22.59 -9.90
N PHE A 76 -4.30 -21.42 -10.53
CA PHE A 76 -5.39 -20.85 -11.31
C PHE A 76 -4.90 -20.53 -12.73
N GLU A 77 -4.62 -21.57 -13.51
CA GLU A 77 -4.10 -21.45 -14.88
C GLU A 77 -4.97 -20.52 -15.76
N TRP A 78 -6.29 -20.59 -15.62
CA TRP A 78 -7.23 -19.73 -16.36
C TRP A 78 -7.15 -18.24 -16.03
N ARG A 79 -6.47 -17.86 -14.93
CA ARG A 79 -6.24 -16.45 -14.56
C ARG A 79 -4.92 -15.89 -15.09
N GLU A 80 -4.15 -16.65 -15.88
CA GLU A 80 -2.85 -16.21 -16.40
C GLU A 80 -2.93 -14.85 -17.11
N GLN A 81 -3.92 -14.68 -17.99
CA GLN A 81 -4.11 -13.43 -18.73
C GLN A 81 -4.29 -12.25 -17.77
N GLU A 82 -5.19 -12.39 -16.80
CA GLU A 82 -5.51 -11.36 -15.82
C GLU A 82 -4.27 -10.97 -14.99
N ILE A 83 -3.54 -11.96 -14.48
CA ILE A 83 -2.36 -11.75 -13.63
C ILE A 83 -1.22 -11.08 -14.43
N ARG A 84 -1.02 -11.48 -15.69
CA ARG A 84 -0.03 -10.88 -16.58
C ARG A 84 -0.38 -9.43 -16.89
N GLU A 85 -1.62 -9.16 -17.31
CA GLU A 85 -2.09 -7.81 -17.64
C GLU A 85 -1.99 -6.86 -16.43
N TYR A 86 -2.32 -7.34 -15.23
CA TYR A 86 -2.17 -6.57 -14.01
C TYR A 86 -0.69 -6.29 -13.67
N GLY A 87 0.19 -7.28 -13.86
CA GLY A 87 1.63 -7.08 -13.74
C GLY A 87 2.14 -5.95 -14.65
N ASP A 88 1.82 -6.03 -15.94
CA ASP A 88 2.17 -5.02 -16.93
C ASP A 88 1.61 -3.63 -16.56
N TYR A 89 0.38 -3.59 -16.04
CA TYR A 89 -0.25 -2.34 -15.60
C TYR A 89 0.57 -1.66 -14.50
N VAL A 90 0.94 -2.38 -13.44
CA VAL A 90 1.72 -1.80 -12.33
C VAL A 90 3.16 -1.47 -12.77
N GLU A 91 3.80 -2.30 -13.60
CA GLU A 91 5.12 -1.99 -14.16
C GLU A 91 5.11 -0.69 -14.99
N ARG A 92 4.08 -0.49 -15.83
CA ARG A 92 3.89 0.77 -16.57
C ARG A 92 3.70 1.97 -15.65
N MET A 93 3.07 1.78 -14.48
CA MET A 93 2.92 2.85 -13.49
C MET A 93 4.27 3.25 -12.87
N PHE A 94 5.18 2.29 -12.64
CA PHE A 94 6.56 2.59 -12.26
C PHE A 94 7.33 3.28 -13.39
N ALA A 95 7.22 2.78 -14.63
CA ALA A 95 7.95 3.33 -15.77
C ALA A 95 7.52 4.74 -16.16
N SER A 96 6.24 5.09 -15.94
CA SER A 96 5.67 6.40 -16.32
C SER A 96 5.81 7.48 -15.25
N ARG A 97 6.43 7.18 -14.10
CA ARG A 97 6.52 8.11 -12.96
C ARG A 97 7.95 8.25 -12.45
N VAL A 98 8.23 9.36 -11.80
CA VAL A 98 9.54 9.60 -11.15
C VAL A 98 9.79 8.56 -10.06
N ALA A 99 11.05 8.18 -9.84
CA ALA A 99 11.43 7.15 -8.87
C ALA A 99 10.89 7.40 -7.44
N GLY A 100 10.78 8.67 -7.03
CA GLY A 100 10.19 9.05 -5.74
C GLY A 100 8.71 8.71 -5.57
N ALA A 101 8.00 8.35 -6.65
CA ALA A 101 6.62 7.89 -6.61
C ALA A 101 6.49 6.40 -6.26
N ALA A 102 7.58 5.63 -6.22
CA ALA A 102 7.54 4.18 -5.99
C ALA A 102 6.75 3.77 -4.73
N PRO A 103 6.89 4.43 -3.55
CA PRO A 103 6.09 4.09 -2.38
C PRO A 103 4.58 4.25 -2.59
N ARG A 104 4.15 5.21 -3.42
CA ARG A 104 2.73 5.42 -3.73
C ARG A 104 2.20 4.39 -4.71
N ILE A 105 3.03 3.94 -5.66
CA ILE A 105 2.64 2.88 -6.58
C ILE A 105 2.51 1.54 -5.84
N ILE A 106 3.41 1.27 -4.88
CA ILE A 106 3.30 0.11 -3.98
C ILE A 106 2.03 0.21 -3.11
N LEU A 107 1.69 1.41 -2.62
CA LEU A 107 0.44 1.64 -1.90
C LEU A 107 -0.79 1.40 -2.80
N LEU A 108 -0.75 1.88 -4.05
CA LEU A 108 -1.79 1.66 -5.03
C LEU A 108 -2.00 0.17 -5.31
N ASP A 109 -0.93 -0.58 -5.56
CA ASP A 109 -0.99 -2.03 -5.75
C ASP A 109 -1.68 -2.72 -4.57
N LYS A 110 -1.26 -2.39 -3.34
CA LYS A 110 -1.93 -2.91 -2.12
C LYS A 110 -3.41 -2.53 -2.08
N ALA A 111 -3.77 -1.30 -2.44
CA ALA A 111 -5.16 -0.86 -2.44
C ALA A 111 -6.00 -1.58 -3.51
N ILE A 112 -5.48 -1.78 -4.72
CA ILE A 112 -6.17 -2.52 -5.80
C ILE A 112 -6.36 -3.98 -5.39
N GLN A 113 -5.32 -4.63 -4.88
CA GLN A 113 -5.45 -6.02 -4.43
C GLN A 113 -6.46 -6.16 -3.29
N ASN A 114 -6.50 -5.23 -2.33
CA ASN A 114 -7.54 -5.20 -1.29
C ASN A 114 -8.94 -4.90 -1.84
N PHE A 115 -9.07 -4.09 -2.88
CA PHE A 115 -10.36 -3.81 -3.50
C PHE A 115 -10.93 -5.03 -4.22
N VAL A 116 -10.07 -5.77 -4.94
CA VAL A 116 -10.41 -7.03 -5.58
C VAL A 116 -10.64 -8.13 -4.54
N ALA A 117 -9.83 -8.18 -3.49
CA ALA A 117 -9.97 -9.13 -2.40
C ALA A 117 -11.11 -8.73 -1.45
N GLY A 118 -12.26 -9.35 -1.63
CA GLY A 118 -13.46 -9.09 -0.83
C GLY A 118 -14.69 -8.82 -1.70
N GLY A 119 -14.49 -8.48 -2.97
CA GLY A 119 -15.53 -8.45 -3.99
C GLY A 119 -15.18 -9.42 -5.12
N GLN A 120 -15.73 -10.64 -5.10
CA GLN A 120 -15.55 -11.63 -6.18
C GLN A 120 -16.13 -11.20 -7.54
N THR A 121 -16.55 -9.94 -7.68
CA THR A 121 -17.21 -9.39 -8.86
C THR A 121 -16.26 -8.59 -9.77
N VAL A 122 -15.03 -8.29 -9.33
CA VAL A 122 -14.07 -7.50 -10.11
C VAL A 122 -12.75 -8.25 -10.24
N LEU A 123 -12.19 -8.28 -11.46
CA LEU A 123 -10.88 -8.88 -11.76
C LEU A 123 -9.77 -7.82 -11.73
N LEU A 124 -8.52 -8.25 -11.51
CA LEU A 124 -7.34 -7.39 -11.50
C LEU A 124 -7.05 -6.69 -12.83
N ASN A 125 -7.61 -7.20 -13.94
CA ASN A 125 -7.50 -6.55 -15.26
C ASN A 125 -8.68 -5.62 -15.60
N ASN A 126 -9.64 -5.44 -14.69
CA ASN A 126 -10.74 -4.49 -14.86
C ASN A 126 -10.31 -3.05 -14.50
N PHE A 127 -9.29 -2.53 -15.18
CA PHE A 127 -8.60 -1.28 -14.80
C PHE A 127 -9.50 -0.06 -14.63
N ALA A 128 -10.62 0.01 -15.37
CA ALA A 128 -11.59 1.10 -15.26
C ALA A 128 -12.17 1.24 -13.83
N HIS A 129 -12.30 0.13 -13.10
CA HIS A 129 -12.80 0.12 -11.72
C HIS A 129 -11.81 0.76 -10.73
N PHE A 130 -10.53 0.88 -11.09
CA PHE A 130 -9.50 1.41 -10.20
C PHE A 130 -9.27 2.92 -10.34
N SER A 131 -10.03 3.61 -11.20
CA SER A 131 -9.94 5.05 -11.42
C SER A 131 -9.97 5.86 -10.11
N HIS A 132 -10.98 5.61 -9.27
CA HIS A 132 -11.10 6.28 -7.97
C HIS A 132 -9.93 5.99 -7.00
N ILE A 133 -9.34 4.78 -7.06
CA ILE A 133 -8.17 4.41 -6.25
C ILE A 133 -6.92 5.13 -6.76
N ASN A 134 -6.76 5.19 -8.08
CA ASN A 134 -5.68 5.95 -8.74
C ASN A 134 -5.75 7.43 -8.34
N ASP A 135 -6.95 8.02 -8.38
CA ASP A 135 -7.17 9.43 -8.01
C ASP A 135 -6.84 9.68 -6.54
N ALA A 136 -7.31 8.81 -5.65
CA ALA A 136 -7.06 8.92 -4.21
C ALA A 136 -5.56 8.88 -3.85
N ILE A 137 -4.75 8.10 -4.58
CA ILE A 137 -3.35 7.81 -4.22
C ILE A 137 -2.34 8.63 -5.03
N LEU A 138 -2.57 8.78 -6.32
CA LEU A 138 -1.57 9.28 -7.26
C LEU A 138 -1.81 10.70 -7.72
N LEU A 139 -3.05 11.20 -7.67
CA LEU A 139 -3.36 12.55 -8.15
C LEU A 139 -3.09 13.62 -7.08
N PRO A 140 -2.76 14.86 -7.50
CA PRO A 140 -2.84 16.04 -6.65
C PRO A 140 -4.23 16.13 -5.98
N LYS A 141 -4.26 16.39 -4.66
CA LYS A 141 -5.49 16.44 -3.83
C LYS A 141 -6.20 15.09 -3.55
N GLY A 142 -5.62 13.96 -3.94
CA GLY A 142 -6.09 12.66 -3.46
C GLY A 142 -5.93 12.53 -1.94
N VAL A 143 -6.83 11.79 -1.27
CA VAL A 143 -6.84 11.63 0.20
C VAL A 143 -5.53 11.04 0.76
N GLU A 144 -4.83 10.22 -0.02
CA GLU A 144 -3.52 9.66 0.37
C GLU A 144 -2.34 10.55 -0.08
N ASN A 145 -2.61 11.60 -0.86
CA ASN A 145 -1.62 12.58 -1.26
C ASN A 145 -1.41 13.65 -0.17
N ARG A 146 -0.84 13.22 0.96
CA ARG A 146 -0.52 14.08 2.13
C ARG A 146 0.59 15.13 1.86
N GLY A 147 0.99 15.33 0.60
CA GLY A 147 2.05 16.26 0.19
C GLY A 147 1.55 17.64 -0.25
N ALA A 148 0.24 17.85 -0.45
CA ALA A 148 -0.31 19.13 -0.90
C ALA A 148 -1.00 19.94 0.22
N ASP A 149 -1.68 19.26 1.17
CA ASP A 149 -2.47 19.93 2.22
C ASP A 149 -1.84 19.77 3.61
N ARG A 150 -0.50 19.71 3.69
CA ARG A 150 0.17 20.29 4.85
C ARG A 150 0.22 21.79 4.64
N GLU A 151 -0.95 22.44 4.73
CA GLU A 151 -0.96 23.70 5.47
C GLU A 151 -0.36 23.37 6.82
N GLN A 152 0.87 23.84 6.97
CA GLN A 152 1.67 23.69 8.15
C GLN A 152 0.92 24.44 9.27
N CYS A 153 0.02 23.77 10.00
CA CYS A 153 -0.24 24.17 11.37
C CYS A 153 1.01 23.81 12.15
N GLY A 154 2.05 24.63 11.98
CA GLY A 154 3.30 24.50 12.67
C GLY A 154 3.01 24.51 14.16
N THR A 155 3.41 23.43 14.84
CA THR A 155 3.62 23.45 16.28
C THR A 155 4.79 24.37 16.58
N SER A 156 4.54 25.68 16.51
CA SER A 156 5.41 26.72 16.99
C SER A 156 5.03 26.97 18.45
N LYS A 157 5.76 26.33 19.38
CA LYS A 157 5.93 26.91 20.71
C LYS A 157 6.61 28.27 20.53
N GLY A 158 5.84 29.34 20.42
CA GLY A 158 6.39 30.69 20.27
C GLY A 158 5.37 31.72 19.80
N LYS A 159 4.88 32.52 20.75
CA LYS A 159 4.17 33.81 20.65
C LYS A 159 3.09 33.93 19.57
N ARG A 160 1.82 33.98 20.01
CA ARG A 160 0.65 34.40 19.21
C ARG A 160 1.00 35.68 18.44
N ALA A 161 1.16 35.58 17.12
CA ALA A 161 1.11 36.75 16.26
C ALA A 161 -0.37 37.05 16.01
N PHE A 162 -0.80 38.24 16.40
CA PHE A 162 -2.09 38.80 16.02
C PHE A 162 -2.20 38.77 14.49
N SER A 163 -3.25 38.15 13.95
CA SER A 163 -3.60 38.38 12.54
C SER A 163 -4.12 39.82 12.40
N ALA A 164 -3.60 40.52 11.39
CA ALA A 164 -4.17 41.79 10.98
C ALA A 164 -5.61 41.53 10.49
N CYS A 165 -6.53 42.41 10.86
CA CYS A 165 -7.93 42.23 10.54
C CYS A 165 -8.23 42.61 9.09
N ASP A 166 -8.80 41.68 8.33
CA ASP A 166 -9.12 41.85 6.90
C ASP A 166 -10.38 42.70 6.64
N LYS A 167 -11.00 43.26 7.70
CA LYS A 167 -12.21 44.11 7.61
C LYS A 167 -11.88 45.62 7.61
N PHE A 168 -10.67 46.02 7.23
CA PHE A 168 -10.22 47.42 7.34
C PHE A 168 -11.05 48.44 6.53
N ASN A 169 -11.76 47.97 5.51
CA ASN A 169 -12.65 48.80 4.67
C ASN A 169 -14.15 48.61 4.95
N HIS A 170 -14.53 47.82 5.97
CA HIS A 170 -15.94 47.59 6.31
C HIS A 170 -16.42 48.59 7.37
N GLN A 171 -17.66 49.09 7.24
CA GLN A 171 -18.20 50.16 8.10
C GLN A 171 -18.30 49.77 9.59
N SER A 172 -18.31 48.47 9.88
CA SER A 172 -18.34 47.90 11.24
C SER A 172 -16.97 47.75 11.89
N GLY A 173 -15.87 47.95 11.14
CA GLY A 173 -14.50 47.86 11.66
C GLY A 173 -14.11 46.50 12.24
N CYS A 174 -12.96 46.47 12.91
CA CYS A 174 -12.40 45.30 13.57
C CYS A 174 -12.67 45.36 15.08
N SER A 175 -13.50 44.47 15.60
CA SER A 175 -13.81 44.38 17.02
C SER A 175 -12.81 43.47 17.75
N ALA A 176 -12.34 43.89 18.93
CA ALA A 176 -11.34 43.18 19.75
C ALA A 176 -11.78 41.76 20.22
N ALA A 177 -13.01 41.35 19.94
CA ALA A 177 -13.55 40.02 20.26
C ALA A 177 -13.27 38.95 19.19
N ASP A 178 -12.81 39.32 17.98
CA ASP A 178 -12.50 38.36 16.91
C ASP A 178 -11.13 37.65 17.13
N GLY A 179 -10.47 37.92 18.27
CA GLY A 179 -9.20 37.34 18.69
C GLY A 179 -9.30 36.44 19.92
N LYS A 180 -10.31 35.55 19.99
CA LYS A 180 -10.39 34.53 21.06
C LYS A 180 -10.17 33.12 20.51
N CYS A 181 -8.95 32.61 20.70
CA CYS A 181 -8.72 31.22 21.08
C CYS A 181 -8.64 31.17 22.62
#